data_AF-A0A1U8QB47-F1
#
_entry.id   AF-A0A1U8QB47-F1
#
_cell.length_a   1.000
_cell.length_b   1.000
_cell.length_c   1.000
_cell.angle_alpha   90.00
_cell.angle_beta   90.00
_cell.angle_gamma   90.00
#
_symmetry.space_group_name_H-M   'P 1'
#
loop_
_entity.id
_entity.type
_entity.pdbx_description
1 polymer ?
#
loop_
_entity_poly.entity_id
_entity_poly.type
_entity_poly.pdbx_seq_one_letter_code
_entity_poly.pdbx_strand_id
1 'polypeptide(L)'
;MLRCQRLVENVCVFGIFDGHGGSRAVEFLKEHLFENNLMRNPRFMTDTKLAISESYKETDMDFLEAESNTCKDDDSTTSVAVISEAGKTIPLSKDHKSNRTDDRKRIKSTGGVVMWTRTWRVGGVLAMS
;
A
#
# COMPACT_ATOMS: atom_id res chain seq x y z
N MET A 1 6.25 9.11 -5.28
CA MET A 1 6.42 10.17 -4.25
C MET A 1 7.00 9.57 -2.97
N LEU A 2 7.97 10.23 -2.32
CA LEU A 2 8.56 9.79 -1.05
C LEU A 2 7.98 10.61 0.11
N ARG A 3 7.55 9.95 1.19
CA ARG A 3 7.14 10.59 2.46
C ARG A 3 7.99 10.02 3.60
N CYS A 4 8.47 10.87 4.50
CA CYS A 4 9.22 10.49 5.70
C CYS A 4 8.53 11.12 6.90
N GLN A 5 8.26 10.31 7.93
CA GLN A 5 7.75 10.79 9.21
C GLN A 5 8.64 10.26 10.33
N ARG A 6 9.21 11.18 11.13
CA ARG A 6 9.90 10.84 12.37
C ARG A 6 8.87 10.61 13.47
N LEU A 7 9.02 9.50 14.19
CA LEU A 7 8.11 9.10 15.26
C LEU A 7 8.79 9.19 16.63
N VAL A 8 8.09 8.71 17.65
CA VAL A 8 8.59 8.51 19.01
C VAL A 8 9.71 7.46 19.04
N GLU A 9 10.71 7.65 19.91
CA GLU A 9 11.78 6.68 20.23
C GLU A 9 12.67 6.20 19.07
N ASN A 10 13.38 7.11 18.39
CA ASN A 10 14.34 6.74 17.31
C ASN A 10 13.75 5.89 16.17
N VAL A 11 12.42 5.89 16.02
CA VAL A 11 11.70 5.22 14.93
C VAL A 11 11.38 6.25 13.84
N CYS A 12 11.72 5.95 12.59
CA CYS A 12 11.31 6.73 11.41
C CYS A 12 10.57 5.82 10.44
N VAL A 13 9.47 6.29 9.87
CA VAL A 13 8.75 5.59 8.80
C VAL A 13 8.93 6.32 7.49
N PHE A 14 9.22 5.56 6.43
CA PHE A 14 9.34 6.04 5.07
C PHE A 14 8.33 5.34 4.18
N GLY A 15 7.61 6.09 3.34
CA GLY A 15 6.69 5.60 2.33
C GLY A 15 7.12 6.01 0.94
N ILE A 16 7.26 5.06 0.02
CA ILE A 16 7.39 5.33 -1.41
C ILE A 16 6.07 4.96 -2.06
N PHE A 17 5.39 5.90 -2.70
CA PHE A 17 4.11 5.71 -3.39
C PHE A 17 4.29 5.87 -4.89
N ASP A 18 3.96 4.84 -5.67
CA ASP A 18 4.00 4.83 -7.13
C ASP A 18 2.59 4.66 -7.68
N GLY A 19 2.01 5.75 -8.19
CA GLY A 19 0.64 5.81 -8.70
C GLY A 19 0.56 5.52 -10.20
N HIS A 20 -0.56 4.94 -10.63
CA HIS A 20 -0.86 4.65 -12.02
C HIS A 20 -2.33 4.96 -12.30
N GLY A 21 -2.64 5.68 -13.38
CA GLY A 21 -4.03 6.00 -13.76
C GLY A 21 -4.62 7.25 -13.07
N GLY A 22 -3.90 7.87 -12.15
CA GLY A 22 -4.28 9.13 -11.49
C GLY A 22 -3.25 9.54 -10.43
N SER A 23 -3.51 10.65 -9.73
CA SER A 23 -2.72 11.08 -8.56
C SER A 23 -3.53 11.07 -7.26
N ARG A 24 -4.81 10.71 -7.32
CA ARG A 24 -5.74 10.79 -6.18
C ARG A 24 -5.39 9.74 -5.14
N ALA A 25 -5.17 8.50 -5.55
CA ALA A 25 -4.81 7.40 -4.64
C ALA A 25 -3.47 7.69 -3.94
N VAL A 26 -2.48 8.22 -4.68
CA VAL A 26 -1.18 8.60 -4.11
C VAL A 26 -1.33 9.74 -3.11
N GLU A 27 -2.07 10.80 -3.45
CA GLU A 27 -2.23 11.95 -2.55
C GLU A 27 -3.03 11.55 -1.31
N PHE A 28 -4.07 10.74 -1.46
CA PHE A 28 -4.87 10.24 -0.34
C PHE A 28 -4.02 9.40 0.63
N LEU A 29 -3.27 8.42 0.12
CA LEU A 29 -2.34 7.62 0.92
C LEU A 29 -1.30 8.50 1.60
N LYS A 30 -0.75 9.46 0.87
CA LYS A 30 0.24 10.39 1.40
C LYS A 30 -0.35 11.21 2.52
N GLU A 31 -1.63 11.58 2.55
CA GLU A 31 -2.22 12.34 3.65
C GLU A 31 -2.66 11.46 4.82
N HIS A 32 -3.33 10.34 4.55
CA HIS A 32 -4.10 9.59 5.54
C HIS A 32 -3.34 8.41 6.16
N LEU A 33 -2.49 7.72 5.38
CA LEU A 33 -1.89 6.45 5.84
C LEU A 33 -1.07 6.61 7.11
N PHE A 34 -0.17 7.60 7.17
CA PHE A 34 0.74 7.74 8.30
C PHE A 34 0.07 8.40 9.50
N GLU A 35 -0.59 9.55 9.29
CA GLU A 35 -1.08 10.37 10.40
C GLU A 35 -2.41 9.88 10.97
N ASN A 36 -3.34 9.47 10.09
CA ASN A 36 -4.68 9.12 10.53
C ASN A 36 -4.75 7.66 10.97
N ASN A 37 -4.05 6.77 10.26
CA ASN A 37 -4.21 5.32 10.47
C ASN A 37 -3.01 4.69 11.17
N LEU A 38 -1.78 4.86 10.68
CA LEU A 38 -0.62 4.14 11.23
C LEU A 38 -0.19 4.64 12.61
N MET A 39 -0.06 5.95 12.78
CA MET A 39 0.39 6.57 14.04
C MET A 39 -0.62 6.45 15.18
N ARG A 40 -1.89 6.28 14.84
CA ARG A 40 -2.98 6.14 15.81
C ARG A 40 -3.26 4.68 16.15
N ASN A 41 -2.69 3.73 15.39
CA ASN A 41 -2.90 2.33 15.65
C ASN A 41 -2.23 1.93 16.99
N PRO A 42 -3.00 1.45 17.99
CA PRO A 42 -2.46 1.09 19.31
C PRO A 42 -1.44 -0.06 19.26
N ARG A 43 -1.45 -0.83 18.16
CA ARG A 43 -0.51 -1.92 17.93
C ARG A 43 0.78 -1.47 17.26
N PHE A 44 0.94 -0.19 16.91
CA PHE A 44 2.11 0.28 16.16
C PHE A 44 3.45 -0.07 16.83
N MET A 45 3.55 0.12 18.15
CA MET A 45 4.76 -0.18 18.93
C MET A 45 4.84 -1.63 19.43
N THR A 46 3.75 -2.40 19.40
CA THR A 46 3.69 -3.76 19.99
C THR A 46 3.66 -4.86 18.94
N ASP A 47 2.95 -4.63 17.83
CA ASP A 47 2.91 -5.48 16.65
C ASP A 47 2.85 -4.62 15.39
N THR A 48 4.00 -4.10 15.01
CA THR A 48 4.17 -3.19 13.88
C THR A 48 3.71 -3.80 12.56
N LYS A 49 3.85 -5.13 12.38
CA LYS A 49 3.40 -5.80 11.15
C LYS A 49 1.89 -5.78 11.03
N LEU A 50 1.20 -6.10 12.13
CA LEU A 50 -0.25 -6.08 12.17
C LEU A 50 -0.78 -4.66 12.05
N ALA A 51 -0.17 -3.70 12.75
CA ALA A 51 -0.54 -2.29 12.68
C ALA A 51 -0.48 -1.76 11.24
N ILE A 52 0.60 -2.06 10.51
CA ILE A 52 0.72 -1.67 9.11
C ILE A 52 -0.35 -2.33 8.26
N SER A 53 -0.56 -3.64 8.40
CA SER A 53 -1.60 -4.33 7.61
C SER A 53 -3.00 -3.78 7.86
N GLU A 54 -3.32 -3.39 9.08
CA GLU A 54 -4.61 -2.81 9.44
C GLU A 54 -4.75 -1.40 8.93
N SER A 55 -3.73 -0.56 9.14
CA SER A 55 -3.76 0.84 8.68
C SER A 55 -3.86 0.94 7.17
N TYR A 56 -3.26 0.01 6.40
CA TYR A 56 -3.47 -0.05 4.95
C TYR A 56 -4.91 -0.41 4.58
N LYS A 57 -5.53 -1.38 5.26
CA LYS A 57 -6.93 -1.77 4.99
C LYS A 57 -7.91 -0.65 5.34
N GLU A 58 -7.66 0.02 6.45
CA GLU A 58 -8.45 1.18 6.89
C GLU A 58 -8.33 2.31 5.87
N THR A 59 -7.11 2.67 5.48
CA THR A 59 -6.89 3.71 4.46
C THR A 59 -7.54 3.37 3.11
N ASP A 60 -7.52 2.10 2.71
CA ASP A 60 -8.18 1.63 1.49
C ASP A 60 -9.70 1.79 1.57
N MET A 61 -10.30 1.45 2.72
CA MET A 61 -11.73 1.66 2.96
C MET A 61 -12.10 3.14 2.98
N ASP A 62 -11.31 3.98 3.66
CA ASP A 62 -11.49 5.44 3.71
C ASP A 62 -11.44 6.05 2.31
N PHE A 63 -10.49 5.59 1.47
CA PHE A 63 -10.35 6.05 0.09
C PHE A 63 -11.57 5.67 -0.75
N LEU A 64 -12.04 4.43 -0.65
CA LEU A 64 -13.23 3.96 -1.36
C LEU A 64 -14.50 4.72 -0.95
N GLU A 65 -14.63 5.09 0.32
CA GLU A 65 -15.73 5.91 0.81
C GLU A 65 -15.65 7.34 0.27
N ALA A 66 -14.47 7.96 0.32
CA ALA A 66 -14.21 9.30 -0.20
C ALA A 66 -14.46 9.41 -1.71
N GLU A 67 -14.17 8.35 -2.47
CA GLU A 67 -14.33 8.27 -3.93
C GLU A 67 -15.69 7.69 -4.38
N SER A 68 -16.63 7.48 -3.45
CA SER A 68 -17.94 6.89 -3.78
C SER A 68 -18.80 7.76 -4.71
N ASN A 69 -18.52 9.07 -4.80
CA ASN A 69 -19.29 10.05 -5.57
C ASN A 69 -18.54 10.70 -6.74
N THR A 70 -17.32 10.25 -7.07
CA THR A 70 -16.48 10.80 -8.13
C THR A 70 -16.43 9.88 -9.35
N CYS A 71 -16.19 10.45 -10.54
CA CYS A 71 -15.93 9.65 -11.74
C CYS A 71 -14.67 8.80 -11.52
N LYS A 72 -14.84 7.47 -11.56
CA LYS A 72 -13.78 6.50 -11.25
C LYS A 72 -12.73 6.49 -12.36
N ASP A 73 -11.65 7.25 -12.18
CA ASP A 73 -10.40 6.92 -12.85
C ASP A 73 -9.83 5.63 -12.24
N ASP A 74 -9.20 4.78 -13.07
CA ASP A 74 -8.52 3.55 -12.67
C ASP A 74 -7.20 3.87 -11.92
N ASP A 75 -7.27 4.62 -10.83
CA ASP A 75 -6.11 5.01 -10.03
C ASP A 75 -5.69 3.87 -9.08
N SER A 76 -4.43 3.46 -9.17
CA SER A 76 -3.84 2.42 -8.33
C SER A 76 -2.49 2.88 -7.84
N THR A 77 -2.15 2.60 -6.58
CA THR A 77 -0.86 2.94 -6.00
C THR A 77 -0.17 1.71 -5.44
N THR A 78 1.12 1.56 -5.75
CA THR A 78 2.01 0.63 -5.04
C THR A 78 2.79 1.40 -3.98
N SER A 79 2.78 0.92 -2.74
CA SER A 79 3.50 1.57 -1.65
C SER A 79 4.48 0.64 -0.93
N VAL A 80 5.66 1.17 -0.62
CA VAL A 80 6.67 0.50 0.21
C VAL A 80 6.86 1.30 1.49
N ALA A 81 6.57 0.66 2.64
CA ALA A 81 6.83 1.21 3.96
C ALA A 81 8.10 0.59 4.58
N VAL A 82 9.02 1.43 5.08
CA VAL A 82 10.24 1.04 5.79
C VAL A 82 10.28 1.72 7.15
N ILE A 83 10.60 0.96 8.21
CA ILE A 83 10.94 1.52 9.52
C ILE A 83 12.45 1.48 9.71
N SER A 84 13.00 2.58 10.20
CA SER A 84 14.34 2.63 10.78
C SER A 84 14.21 2.80 12.29
N GLU A 85 14.74 1.84 13.06
CA GLU A 85 14.86 1.91 14.52
C GLU A 85 16.35 1.97 14.87
N ALA A 86 16.80 3.07 15.48
CA ALA A 86 18.21 3.28 15.86
C ALA A 86 19.24 3.04 14.72
N GLY A 87 18.86 3.34 13.47
CA GLY A 87 19.72 3.16 12.30
C GLY A 87 19.65 1.78 11.64
N LYS A 88 18.85 0.85 12.19
CA LYS A 88 18.57 -0.45 11.57
C LYS A 88 17.29 -0.37 10.75
N THR A 89 17.39 -0.69 9.46
CA THR A 89 16.23 -0.72 8.55
C THR A 89 15.57 -2.10 8.57
N ILE A 90 14.24 -2.10 8.71
CA ILE A 90 13.42 -3.31 8.68
C ILE A 90 12.41 -3.15 7.52
N PRO A 91 12.45 -4.01 6.48
CA PRO A 91 11.42 -4.01 5.45
C PRO A 91 10.11 -4.55 6.04
N LEU A 92 9.03 -3.77 5.91
CA LEU A 92 7.74 -4.09 6.53
C LEU A 92 6.67 -4.53 5.54
N SER A 93 6.95 -4.37 4.25
CA SER A 93 6.09 -4.80 3.16
C SER A 93 6.86 -5.75 2.27
N LYS A 94 6.14 -6.72 1.70
CA LYS A 94 6.63 -7.51 0.57
C LYS A 94 5.90 -7.03 -0.66
N ASP A 95 6.62 -6.93 -1.75
CA ASP A 95 6.06 -6.54 -3.03
C ASP A 95 4.98 -7.56 -3.47
N HIS A 96 3.80 -7.06 -3.85
CA HIS A 96 2.70 -7.89 -4.35
C HIS A 96 2.75 -7.95 -5.87
N LYS A 97 3.75 -8.67 -6.38
CA LYS A 97 3.90 -8.88 -7.82
C LYS A 97 2.88 -9.92 -8.27
N SER A 98 2.19 -9.64 -9.37
CA SER A 98 1.22 -10.54 -10.00
C SER A 98 1.81 -11.91 -10.42
N ASN A 99 3.14 -12.06 -10.40
CA ASN A 99 3.85 -13.32 -10.64
C ASN A 99 4.07 -14.18 -9.38
N ARG A 100 3.77 -13.65 -8.19
CA ARG A 100 3.85 -14.39 -6.92
C ARG A 100 2.77 -15.46 -6.91
N THR A 101 3.12 -16.66 -6.46
CA THR A 101 2.25 -17.84 -6.61
C THR A 101 0.98 -17.74 -5.77
N ASP A 102 1.03 -17.07 -4.63
CA ASP A 102 -0.11 -16.76 -3.76
C ASP A 102 -0.99 -15.65 -4.33
N ASP A 103 -0.41 -14.56 -4.85
CA ASP A 103 -1.17 -13.49 -5.51
C ASP A 103 -1.88 -14.00 -6.77
N ARG A 104 -1.19 -14.80 -7.59
CA ARG A 104 -1.78 -15.42 -8.78
C ARG A 104 -2.92 -16.37 -8.43
N LYS A 105 -2.84 -17.07 -7.29
CA LYS A 105 -3.94 -17.91 -6.78
C LYS A 105 -5.11 -17.05 -6.33
N ARG A 106 -4.86 -15.99 -5.55
CA ARG A 106 -5.89 -15.04 -5.11
C ARG A 106 -6.65 -14.45 -6.29
N ILE A 107 -5.92 -13.91 -7.28
CA ILE A 107 -6.52 -13.30 -8.47
C ILE A 107 -7.38 -14.30 -9.24
N LYS A 108 -6.88 -15.52 -9.46
CA LYS A 108 -7.66 -16.55 -10.17
C LYS A 108 -8.88 -17.01 -9.39
N SER A 109 -8.79 -17.08 -8.05
CA SER A 109 -9.90 -17.51 -7.20
C SER A 109 -11.08 -16.54 -7.19
N THR A 110 -10.84 -15.25 -7.46
CA THR A 110 -11.87 -14.22 -7.60
C THR A 110 -12.34 -14.00 -9.04
N GLY A 111 -11.94 -14.88 -9.98
CA GLY A 111 -12.30 -14.78 -11.40
C GLY A 111 -11.41 -13.86 -12.24
N GLY A 112 -10.36 -13.28 -11.66
CA GLY A 112 -9.40 -12.44 -12.37
C GLY A 112 -8.42 -13.23 -13.23
N VAL A 113 -7.84 -12.57 -14.24
CA VAL A 113 -6.89 -13.18 -15.18
C VAL A 113 -5.50 -12.57 -14.98
N VAL A 114 -4.45 -13.41 -15.00
CA VAL A 114 -3.05 -12.95 -14.99
C VAL A 114 -2.39 -13.33 -16.31
N MET A 115 -1.91 -12.33 -17.06
CA MET A 115 -1.33 -12.47 -18.38
C MET A 115 0.11 -11.94 -18.40
N TRP A 116 0.92 -12.46 -19.32
CA TRP A 116 2.26 -11.94 -19.57
C TRP A 116 2.24 -11.02 -20.80
N THR A 117 2.51 -9.73 -20.59
CA THR A 117 2.67 -8.73 -21.67
C THR A 117 3.89 -7.85 -21.36
N ARG A 118 5.08 -8.37 -21.72
CA ARG A 118 6.42 -7.86 -21.33
C ARG A 118 6.73 -7.92 -19.82
N THR A 119 5.71 -7.83 -18.95
CA THR A 119 5.72 -8.16 -17.51
C THR A 119 4.43 -8.91 -17.15
N TRP A 120 4.35 -9.49 -15.96
CA TRP A 120 3.12 -10.11 -15.46
C TRP A 120 2.09 -9.04 -15.11
N ARG A 121 0.86 -9.18 -15.60
CA ARG A 121 -0.22 -8.21 -15.42
C ARG A 121 -1.56 -8.85 -15.06
N VAL A 122 -2.31 -8.24 -14.15
CA VAL A 122 -3.71 -8.53 -13.84
C VAL A 122 -4.61 -7.88 -14.89
N GLY A 123 -5.51 -8.66 -15.49
CA GLY A 123 -6.39 -8.23 -16.58
C GLY A 123 -5.67 -7.79 -17.86
N GLY A 124 -4.36 -8.04 -17.97
CA GLY A 124 -3.52 -7.52 -19.05
C GLY A 124 -3.13 -6.03 -18.90
N VAL A 125 -3.58 -5.35 -17.84
CA VAL A 125 -3.43 -3.90 -17.64
C VAL A 125 -2.48 -3.59 -16.48
N LEU A 126 -2.74 -4.10 -15.28
CA LEU A 126 -2.01 -3.70 -14.06
C LEU A 126 -0.85 -4.65 -13.74
N ALA A 127 0.37 -4.14 -13.51
CA ALA A 127 1.55 -4.98 -13.21
C ALA A 127 1.70 -5.38 -11.72
N MET A 128 0.72 -5.02 -10.89
CA MET A 128 0.70 -5.21 -9.43
C MET A 128 -0.65 -5.85 -9.04
N SER A 129 -0.72 -6.50 -7.87
CA SER A 129 -1.88 -7.32 -7.48
C SER A 129 -2.33 -7.19 -6.05
#